data_AF-A0A6P6T1S0-F1
#
_entry.id   AF-A0A6P6T1S0-F1
#
_cell.length_a   1.000
_cell.length_b   1.000
_cell.length_c   1.000
_cell.angle_alpha   90.00
_cell.angle_beta   90.00
_cell.angle_gamma   90.00
#
_symmetry.space_group_name_H-M   'P 1'
#
loop_
_entity.id
_entity.type
_entity.pdbx_description
1 polymer ?
#
loop_
_entity_poly.entity_id
_entity_poly.type
_entity_poly.pdbx_seq_one_letter_code
_entity_poly.pdbx_strand_id
1 'polypeptide(L)'
;MWTYNPKTDIEFNKGLLFTNVDAFRAALKDYVIQKGFPIMRVKNEKSRVTAICGVEGCKWRIHASPITDSMTFMIKTYQGERTCVMDRKNTQATADWIAKKLVPVMRIHPNMSIKGVEAEMIKYGVHPSKWQIYRALTKARNEIEGNHSESYTKLPKYAKLLRKYNPHSICKIHYDRPTLLVEPRFLRIFISFKAQRSGFIEGCRPFVGFDGCFLKGLFGGVLLTSVTLDANNSIFPIAFAVAEVENKETWSWFFHYFEEFFGPFGDNGPLTFMSDRQKGLNVAYEEVVPIASGRHCCRHICNNFKAQFPGHNEAMASIKELNIEAWKYLDKISKPTWYRYTFNTGLKCDHVTNNCTESFNAWIGELRGKPILTLVDGLRNKFMKKMHKRYQKGCMLTTTVTPKMVGKLQRIGQASRQCELTMASDDVFEMGDMYRSYIVNLAAKSCDCGAFQILGLPCKHAALGIIYK
;
A
#
# COMPACT_ATOMS: atom_id res chain seq x y z
N MET A 1 -11.96 -17.91 44.15
CA MET A 1 -12.48 -18.09 42.78
C MET A 1 -11.28 -18.27 41.86
N TRP A 2 -11.29 -19.25 40.97
CA TRP A 2 -10.15 -19.55 40.09
C TRP A 2 -9.96 -18.44 39.08
N THR A 3 -8.71 -18.03 38.93
CA THR A 3 -8.28 -17.00 37.98
C THR A 3 -7.17 -17.58 37.11
N TYR A 4 -7.29 -17.40 35.80
CA TYR A 4 -6.26 -17.85 34.88
C TYR A 4 -4.96 -17.07 35.11
N ASN A 5 -3.87 -17.79 35.38
CA ASN A 5 -2.53 -17.21 35.45
C ASN A 5 -1.65 -17.89 34.38
N PRO A 6 -1.20 -17.14 33.35
CA PRO A 6 -0.39 -17.71 32.26
C PRO A 6 1.03 -18.08 32.68
N LYS A 7 1.49 -17.70 33.88
CA LYS A 7 2.85 -17.98 34.39
C LYS A 7 2.94 -19.25 35.24
N THR A 8 1.81 -19.87 35.58
CA THR A 8 1.76 -21.01 36.48
C THR A 8 1.02 -22.16 35.82
N ASP A 9 1.49 -23.37 36.11
CA ASP A 9 0.80 -24.59 35.73
C ASP A 9 -0.62 -24.62 36.32
N ILE A 10 -1.58 -25.07 35.51
CA ILE A 10 -2.93 -25.30 35.96
C ILE A 10 -2.95 -26.60 36.77
N GLU A 11 -3.43 -26.49 38.01
CA GLU A 11 -3.71 -27.61 38.88
C GLU A 11 -5.16 -27.57 39.34
N PHE A 12 -5.79 -28.73 39.38
CA PHE A 12 -7.17 -28.88 39.87
C PHE A 12 -7.18 -29.60 41.19
N ASN A 13 -8.10 -29.17 42.04
CA ASN A 13 -8.39 -29.69 43.37
C ASN A 13 -9.90 -29.65 43.58
N LYS A 14 -10.41 -30.55 44.43
CA LYS A 14 -11.80 -30.51 44.84
C LYS A 14 -12.10 -29.18 45.56
N GLY A 15 -13.26 -28.59 45.28
CA GLY A 15 -13.70 -27.32 45.87
C GLY A 15 -13.31 -26.06 45.10
N LEU A 16 -12.50 -26.16 44.04
CA LEU A 16 -12.18 -25.02 43.18
C LEU A 16 -13.43 -24.47 42.47
N LEU A 17 -13.57 -23.14 42.53
CA LEU A 17 -14.71 -22.38 42.02
C LEU A 17 -14.38 -21.65 40.73
N PHE A 18 -15.31 -21.62 39.77
CA PHE A 18 -15.22 -20.90 38.51
C PHE A 18 -16.43 -20.00 38.37
N THR A 19 -16.27 -18.85 37.73
CA THR A 19 -17.35 -17.87 37.55
C THR A 19 -18.58 -18.44 36.85
N ASN A 20 -18.37 -19.34 35.88
CA ASN A 20 -19.44 -20.05 35.18
C ASN A 20 -18.92 -21.34 34.51
N VAL A 21 -19.83 -22.07 33.86
CA VAL A 21 -19.51 -23.31 33.13
C VAL A 21 -18.50 -23.09 32.01
N ASP A 22 -18.52 -21.94 31.34
CA ASP A 22 -17.63 -21.67 30.20
C ASP A 22 -16.21 -21.37 30.66
N ALA A 23 -16.05 -20.68 31.79
CA ALA A 23 -14.76 -20.51 32.47
C ALA A 23 -14.17 -21.87 32.88
N PHE A 24 -14.99 -22.76 33.46
CA PHE A 24 -14.54 -24.12 33.78
C PHE A 24 -14.14 -24.91 32.53
N ARG A 25 -14.95 -24.86 31.46
CA ARG A 25 -14.63 -25.55 30.20
C ARG A 25 -13.32 -25.05 29.58
N ALA A 26 -13.07 -23.74 29.62
CA ALA A 26 -11.84 -23.13 29.13
C ALA A 26 -10.63 -23.57 29.96
N ALA A 27 -10.71 -23.52 31.28
CA ALA A 27 -9.65 -23.99 32.18
C ALA A 27 -9.37 -25.48 31.99
N LEU A 28 -10.42 -26.31 31.90
CA LEU A 28 -10.31 -27.75 31.65
C LEU A 28 -9.62 -28.03 30.31
N LYS A 29 -9.93 -27.23 29.28
CA LYS A 29 -9.29 -27.34 27.97
C LYS A 29 -7.79 -27.04 28.05
N ASP A 30 -7.41 -25.95 28.71
CA ASP A 30 -6.00 -25.57 28.88
C ASP A 30 -5.24 -26.61 29.73
N TYR A 31 -5.84 -27.13 30.80
CA TYR A 31 -5.26 -28.19 31.63
C TYR A 31 -4.96 -29.47 30.83
N VAL A 32 -5.92 -29.91 30.01
CA VAL A 32 -5.77 -31.12 29.17
C VAL A 32 -4.66 -30.94 28.15
N ILE A 33 -4.50 -29.73 27.59
CA ILE A 33 -3.41 -29.39 26.68
C ILE A 33 -2.07 -29.41 27.42
N GLN A 34 -1.98 -28.73 28.57
CA GLN A 34 -0.78 -28.68 29.40
C GLN A 34 -0.28 -30.07 29.81
N LYS A 35 -1.18 -30.96 30.22
CA LYS A 35 -0.82 -32.31 30.68
C LYS A 35 -0.74 -33.34 29.53
N GLY A 36 -1.12 -32.97 28.31
CA GLY A 36 -0.94 -33.79 27.11
C GLY A 36 -1.67 -35.14 27.13
N PHE A 37 -3.01 -35.15 27.22
CA PHE A 37 -3.78 -36.39 27.15
C PHE A 37 -5.14 -36.25 26.45
N PRO A 38 -5.69 -37.34 25.88
CA PRO A 38 -7.01 -37.28 25.28
C PRO A 38 -8.08 -37.20 26.38
N ILE A 39 -9.05 -36.31 26.19
CA ILE A 39 -10.20 -36.15 27.10
C ILE A 39 -11.46 -36.71 26.44
N MET A 40 -12.23 -37.50 27.19
CA MET A 40 -13.61 -37.88 26.84
C MET A 40 -14.60 -37.19 27.76
N ARG A 41 -15.60 -36.53 27.18
CA ARG A 41 -16.66 -35.83 27.94
C ARG A 41 -17.87 -36.76 28.05
N VAL A 42 -18.07 -37.31 29.24
CA VAL A 42 -19.23 -38.17 29.55
C VAL A 42 -20.51 -37.33 29.66
N LYS A 43 -20.40 -36.14 30.25
CA LYS A 43 -21.48 -35.14 30.34
C LYS A 43 -20.92 -33.75 30.09
N ASN A 44 -21.61 -32.92 29.31
CA ASN A 44 -21.19 -31.56 29.00
C ASN A 44 -22.38 -30.62 28.84
N GLU A 45 -23.13 -30.46 29.93
CA GLU A 45 -24.38 -29.70 30.00
C GLU A 45 -24.13 -28.39 30.78
N LYS A 46 -25.09 -27.46 30.79
CA LYS A 46 -25.00 -26.27 31.66
C LYS A 46 -25.10 -26.61 33.15
N SER A 47 -25.79 -27.71 33.49
CA SER A 47 -26.00 -28.19 34.86
C SER A 47 -24.88 -29.08 35.39
N ARG A 48 -24.03 -29.64 34.52
CA ARG A 48 -22.91 -30.52 34.90
C ARG A 48 -21.92 -30.74 33.77
N VAL A 49 -20.66 -30.88 34.14
CA VAL A 49 -19.59 -31.33 33.25
C VAL A 49 -18.84 -32.47 33.92
N THR A 50 -18.82 -33.63 33.27
CA THR A 50 -18.06 -34.81 33.70
C THR A 50 -17.12 -35.21 32.58
N ALA A 51 -15.84 -35.30 32.86
CA ALA A 51 -14.84 -35.74 31.91
C ALA A 51 -13.91 -36.78 32.52
N ILE A 52 -13.45 -37.69 31.66
CA ILE A 52 -12.51 -38.76 31.96
C ILE A 52 -11.35 -38.73 30.95
N CYS A 53 -10.27 -39.43 31.26
CA CYS A 53 -9.23 -39.68 30.27
C CYS A 53 -9.79 -40.57 29.15
N GLY A 54 -9.37 -40.30 27.91
CA GLY A 54 -9.74 -41.10 26.75
C GLY A 54 -8.94 -42.39 26.60
N VAL A 55 -7.85 -42.56 27.35
CA VAL A 55 -7.05 -43.78 27.36
C VAL A 55 -7.69 -44.80 28.29
N GLU A 56 -7.92 -46.00 27.78
CA GLU A 56 -8.47 -47.11 28.54
C GLU A 56 -7.61 -47.45 29.76
N GLY A 57 -8.25 -47.74 30.89
CA GLY A 57 -7.57 -48.04 32.17
C GLY A 57 -7.02 -46.82 32.93
N CYS A 58 -7.11 -45.60 32.39
CA CYS A 58 -6.70 -44.40 33.10
C CYS A 58 -7.75 -43.95 34.13
N LYS A 59 -7.33 -43.77 35.38
CA LYS A 59 -8.21 -43.41 36.51
C LYS A 59 -8.58 -41.92 36.57
N TRP A 60 -8.02 -41.09 35.69
CA TRP A 60 -8.24 -39.64 35.74
C TRP A 60 -9.70 -39.28 35.45
N ARG A 61 -10.32 -38.52 36.36
CA ARG A 61 -11.72 -38.10 36.26
C ARG A 61 -11.94 -36.76 36.94
N ILE A 62 -12.78 -35.92 36.34
CA ILE A 62 -13.23 -34.65 36.91
C ILE A 62 -14.75 -34.49 36.75
N HIS A 63 -15.39 -33.99 37.81
CA HIS A 63 -16.80 -33.63 37.79
C HIS A 63 -17.01 -32.26 38.44
N ALA A 64 -17.69 -31.37 37.70
CA ALA A 64 -18.08 -30.06 38.17
C ALA A 64 -19.55 -29.77 37.87
N SER A 65 -20.22 -29.03 38.75
CA SER A 65 -21.61 -28.57 38.61
C SER A 65 -21.82 -27.24 39.34
N PRO A 66 -22.92 -26.51 39.04
CA PRO A 66 -23.26 -25.28 39.75
C PRO A 66 -23.42 -25.51 41.25
N ILE A 67 -23.14 -24.46 42.02
CA ILE A 67 -23.54 -24.36 43.44
C ILE A 67 -24.95 -23.78 43.55
N THR A 68 -25.39 -23.45 44.76
CA THR A 68 -26.75 -22.96 45.05
C THR A 68 -27.15 -21.72 44.26
N ASP A 69 -26.19 -20.88 43.88
CA ASP A 69 -26.42 -19.69 43.04
C ASP A 69 -26.73 -19.99 41.56
N SER A 70 -26.68 -21.26 41.14
CA SER A 70 -26.90 -21.73 39.76
C SER A 70 -25.98 -21.13 38.69
N MET A 71 -24.95 -20.37 39.08
CA MET A 71 -24.03 -19.69 38.16
C MET A 71 -22.59 -20.12 38.40
N THR A 72 -22.12 -20.08 39.65
CA THR A 72 -20.74 -20.44 40.01
C THR A 72 -20.56 -21.95 39.91
N PHE A 73 -19.55 -22.38 39.16
CA PHE A 73 -19.25 -23.79 38.93
C PHE A 73 -18.19 -24.28 39.93
N MET A 74 -18.45 -25.40 40.61
CA MET A 74 -17.48 -26.00 41.55
C MET A 74 -17.06 -27.38 41.08
N ILE A 75 -15.76 -27.70 41.21
CA ILE A 75 -15.26 -29.07 41.09
C ILE A 75 -15.69 -29.87 42.33
N LYS A 76 -16.70 -30.73 42.19
CA LYS A 76 -17.21 -31.57 43.29
C LYS A 76 -16.45 -32.88 43.44
N THR A 77 -15.87 -33.38 42.35
CA THR A 77 -15.06 -34.60 42.36
C THR A 77 -13.85 -34.42 41.45
N TYR A 78 -12.68 -34.78 41.95
CA TYR A 78 -11.45 -34.77 41.19
C TYR A 78 -10.61 -35.99 41.58
N GLN A 79 -10.23 -36.77 40.58
CA GLN A 79 -9.29 -37.88 40.68
C GLN A 79 -8.13 -37.58 39.73
N GLY A 80 -7.01 -37.12 40.29
CA GLY A 80 -5.88 -36.58 39.56
C GLY A 80 -4.85 -37.61 39.07
N GLU A 81 -4.87 -38.83 39.62
CA GLU A 81 -3.94 -39.89 39.24
C GLU A 81 -4.07 -40.25 37.76
N ARG A 82 -2.95 -40.14 37.04
CA ARG A 82 -2.85 -40.56 35.65
C ARG A 82 -1.88 -41.72 35.51
N THR A 83 -2.33 -42.75 34.81
CA THR A 83 -1.51 -43.91 34.41
C THR A 83 -1.22 -43.94 32.90
N CYS A 84 -1.81 -43.01 32.14
CA CYS A 84 -1.68 -42.95 30.68
C CYS A 84 -0.43 -42.16 30.22
N VAL A 85 0.18 -42.61 29.13
CA VAL A 85 1.29 -41.93 28.45
C VAL A 85 0.81 -40.60 27.85
N MET A 86 1.73 -39.62 27.78
CA MET A 86 1.44 -38.34 27.15
C MET A 86 1.23 -38.48 25.65
N ASP A 87 0.12 -37.93 25.16
CA ASP A 87 -0.20 -37.86 23.74
C ASP A 87 0.22 -36.48 23.18
N ARG A 88 1.07 -36.50 22.15
CA ARG A 88 1.52 -35.30 21.43
C ARG A 88 0.43 -34.76 20.49
N LYS A 89 -0.57 -35.57 20.14
CA LYS A 89 -1.72 -35.17 19.31
C LYS A 89 -2.89 -34.79 20.21
N ASN A 90 -2.94 -33.52 20.63
CA ASN A 90 -4.04 -33.04 21.44
C ASN A 90 -5.20 -32.46 20.59
N THR A 91 -6.32 -33.18 20.50
CA THR A 91 -7.52 -32.72 19.78
C THR A 91 -8.14 -31.45 20.37
N GLN A 92 -7.83 -31.11 21.63
CA GLN A 92 -8.28 -29.87 22.25
C GLN A 92 -7.50 -28.65 21.75
N ALA A 93 -6.31 -28.81 21.17
CA ALA A 93 -5.55 -27.72 20.56
C ALA A 93 -6.13 -27.31 19.18
N THR A 94 -7.39 -26.90 19.21
CA THR A 94 -8.17 -26.42 18.06
C THR A 94 -7.58 -25.14 17.49
N ALA A 95 -7.88 -24.82 16.22
CA ALA A 95 -7.47 -23.56 15.60
C ALA A 95 -7.93 -22.31 16.38
N ASP A 96 -9.09 -22.34 17.06
CA ASP A 96 -9.55 -21.25 17.94
C ASP A 96 -8.66 -21.04 19.16
N TRP A 97 -8.19 -22.14 19.75
CA TRP A 97 -7.31 -22.09 20.90
C TRP A 97 -5.93 -21.54 20.49
N ILE A 98 -5.39 -22.04 19.37
CA ILE A 98 -4.13 -21.56 18.79
C ILE A 98 -4.24 -20.06 18.48
N ALA A 99 -5.33 -19.63 17.84
CA ALA A 99 -5.56 -18.22 17.51
C ALA A 99 -5.51 -17.33 18.76
N LYS A 100 -6.17 -17.72 19.85
CA LYS A 100 -6.13 -16.97 21.13
C LYS A 100 -4.72 -16.81 21.70
N LYS A 101 -3.87 -17.84 21.58
CA LYS A 101 -2.47 -17.76 22.02
C LYS A 101 -1.62 -16.93 21.05
N LEU A 102 -1.95 -16.94 19.75
CA LEU A 102 -1.24 -16.17 18.73
C LEU A 102 -1.57 -14.68 18.74
N VAL A 103 -2.79 -14.25 19.10
CA VAL A 103 -3.19 -12.84 19.04
C VAL A 103 -2.22 -11.90 19.79
N PRO A 104 -1.83 -12.16 21.06
CA PRO A 104 -0.85 -11.32 21.76
C PRO A 104 0.52 -11.28 21.07
N VAL A 105 0.99 -12.43 20.58
CA VAL A 105 2.29 -12.55 19.91
C VAL A 105 2.28 -11.83 18.56
N MET A 106 1.21 -11.98 17.78
CA MET A 106 1.04 -11.35 16.47
C MET A 106 0.82 -9.83 16.57
N ARG A 107 0.33 -9.30 17.69
CA ARG A 107 0.31 -7.85 17.91
C ARG A 107 1.71 -7.26 17.99
N ILE A 108 2.68 -8.01 18.50
CA ILE A 108 4.10 -7.60 18.60
C ILE A 108 4.84 -7.97 17.31
N HIS A 109 4.54 -9.13 16.72
CA HIS A 109 5.15 -9.67 15.51
C HIS A 109 4.09 -9.98 14.44
N PRO A 110 3.59 -8.97 13.69
CA PRO A 110 2.47 -9.12 12.77
C PRO A 110 2.71 -10.10 11.61
N ASN A 111 3.98 -10.24 11.20
CA ASN A 111 4.40 -11.07 10.07
C ASN A 111 4.98 -12.41 10.55
N MET A 112 4.31 -13.07 11.49
CA MET A 112 4.75 -14.36 12.01
C MET A 112 4.72 -15.43 10.91
N SER A 113 5.85 -16.12 10.70
CA SER A 113 5.95 -17.22 9.74
C SER A 113 5.30 -18.50 10.29
N ILE A 114 5.00 -19.45 9.42
CA ILE A 114 4.47 -20.78 9.81
C ILE A 114 5.41 -21.45 10.82
N LYS A 115 6.73 -21.42 10.56
CA LYS A 115 7.75 -21.93 11.49
C LYS A 115 7.72 -21.20 12.84
N GLY A 116 7.47 -19.89 12.83
CA GLY A 116 7.30 -19.10 14.05
C GLY A 116 6.09 -19.56 14.86
N VAL A 117 4.97 -19.86 14.20
CA VAL A 117 3.78 -20.42 14.86
C VAL A 117 4.08 -21.81 15.45
N GLU A 118 4.76 -22.68 14.70
CA GLU A 118 5.16 -24.00 15.18
C GLU A 118 6.04 -23.90 16.44
N ALA A 119 7.05 -23.03 16.42
CA ALA A 119 7.91 -22.78 17.57
C ALA A 119 7.15 -22.24 18.78
N GLU A 120 6.16 -21.37 18.56
CA GLU A 120 5.30 -20.86 19.64
C GLU A 120 4.43 -21.98 20.24
N MET A 121 3.90 -22.88 19.41
CA MET A 121 3.04 -23.98 19.86
C MET A 121 3.81 -25.11 20.56
N ILE A 122 5.09 -25.31 20.22
CA ILE A 122 5.98 -26.25 20.93
C ILE A 122 6.11 -25.89 22.42
N LYS A 123 6.08 -24.60 22.79
CA LYS A 123 6.10 -24.17 24.20
C LYS A 123 4.94 -24.73 25.02
N TYR A 124 3.83 -25.07 24.36
CA TYR A 124 2.65 -25.68 24.96
C TYR A 124 2.57 -27.20 24.73
N GLY A 125 3.63 -27.82 24.18
CA GLY A 125 3.66 -29.25 23.87
C GLY A 125 2.76 -29.67 22.69
N VAL A 126 2.36 -28.73 21.83
CA VAL A 126 1.41 -28.99 20.74
C VAL A 126 2.11 -28.95 19.37
N HIS A 127 1.80 -29.95 18.54
CA HIS A 127 2.21 -30.00 17.13
C HIS A 127 0.99 -29.87 16.21
N PRO A 128 0.57 -28.65 15.85
CA PRO A 128 -0.59 -28.46 14.99
C PRO A 128 -0.28 -28.83 13.53
N SER A 129 -1.29 -29.35 12.82
CA SER A 129 -1.18 -29.55 11.38
C SER A 129 -1.07 -28.21 10.64
N LYS A 130 -0.50 -28.21 9.43
CA LYS A 130 -0.42 -27.03 8.55
C LYS A 130 -1.79 -26.35 8.36
N TRP A 131 -2.85 -27.15 8.24
CA TRP A 131 -4.21 -26.64 8.05
C TRP A 131 -4.77 -25.98 9.33
N GLN A 132 -4.47 -26.52 10.52
CA GLN A 132 -4.79 -25.86 11.80
C GLN A 132 -4.06 -24.53 11.95
N ILE A 133 -2.77 -24.49 11.59
CA ILE A 133 -1.96 -23.26 11.61
C ILE A 133 -2.59 -22.20 10.69
N TYR A 134 -2.91 -22.58 9.44
CA TYR A 134 -3.53 -21.67 8.49
C TYR A 134 -4.84 -21.07 9.02
N ARG A 135 -5.76 -21.91 9.53
CA ARG A 135 -7.02 -21.44 10.14
C ARG A 135 -6.79 -20.54 11.34
N ALA A 136 -5.84 -20.90 12.21
CA ALA A 136 -5.54 -20.13 13.41
C ALA A 136 -4.96 -18.75 13.07
N LEU A 137 -4.05 -18.68 12.10
CA LEU A 137 -3.52 -17.42 11.57
C LEU A 137 -4.61 -16.54 10.99
N THR A 138 -5.54 -17.11 10.21
CA THR A 138 -6.68 -16.35 9.66
C THR A 138 -7.59 -15.81 10.77
N LYS A 139 -7.90 -16.63 11.78
CA LYS A 139 -8.72 -16.20 12.93
C LYS A 139 -8.03 -15.10 13.74
N ALA A 140 -6.77 -15.29 14.09
CA ALA A 140 -5.99 -14.30 14.82
C ALA A 140 -5.85 -12.99 14.04
N ARG A 141 -5.64 -13.06 12.72
CA ARG A 141 -5.59 -11.87 11.86
C ARG A 141 -6.94 -11.15 11.81
N ASN A 142 -8.06 -11.87 11.69
CA ASN A 142 -9.39 -11.26 11.72
C ASN A 142 -9.68 -10.57 13.07
N GLU A 143 -9.18 -11.11 14.18
CA GLU A 143 -9.32 -10.51 15.50
C GLU A 143 -8.47 -9.24 15.67
N ILE A 144 -7.28 -9.19 15.05
CA ILE A 144 -6.36 -8.04 15.12
C ILE A 144 -6.76 -6.94 14.13
N GLU A 145 -7.01 -7.30 12.87
CA GLU A 145 -7.17 -6.38 11.74
C GLU A 145 -8.64 -6.11 11.41
N GLY A 146 -9.55 -6.91 11.97
CA GLY A 146 -10.98 -6.91 11.64
C GLY A 146 -11.31 -7.83 10.47
N ASN A 147 -12.58 -8.23 10.40
CA ASN A 147 -13.12 -8.97 9.27
C ASN A 147 -13.22 -8.05 8.04
N HIS A 148 -12.80 -8.56 6.86
CA HIS A 148 -12.94 -7.85 5.61
C HIS A 148 -14.37 -7.35 5.38
N SER A 149 -15.40 -8.18 5.62
CA SER A 149 -16.80 -7.80 5.36
C SER A 149 -17.25 -6.66 6.29
N GLU A 150 -17.06 -6.82 7.59
CA GLU A 150 -17.40 -5.81 8.61
C GLU A 150 -16.63 -4.49 8.44
N SER A 151 -15.47 -4.51 7.77
CA SER A 151 -14.70 -3.29 7.54
C SER A 151 -15.38 -2.33 6.56
N TYR A 152 -16.20 -2.83 5.61
CA TYR A 152 -16.96 -1.99 4.68
C TYR A 152 -18.09 -1.21 5.39
N THR A 153 -18.75 -1.81 6.37
CA THR A 153 -19.85 -1.17 7.13
C THR A 153 -19.36 0.04 7.95
N LYS A 154 -18.05 0.10 8.22
CA LYS A 154 -17.40 1.18 8.98
C LYS A 154 -16.99 2.37 8.10
N LEU A 155 -16.98 2.25 6.77
CA LEU A 155 -16.53 3.31 5.85
C LEU A 155 -17.34 4.62 5.94
N PRO A 156 -18.68 4.63 6.04
CA PRO A 156 -19.44 5.87 6.23
C PRO A 156 -19.02 6.65 7.47
N LYS A 157 -18.83 5.93 8.59
CA LYS A 157 -18.39 6.51 9.86
C LYS A 157 -16.97 7.05 9.73
N TYR A 158 -16.07 6.30 9.10
CA TYR A 158 -14.70 6.74 8.82
C TYR A 158 -14.67 8.02 7.97
N ALA A 159 -15.43 8.05 6.87
CA ALA A 159 -15.51 9.23 5.99
C ALA A 159 -16.05 10.47 6.73
N LYS A 160 -17.07 10.30 7.58
CA LYS A 160 -17.59 11.37 8.44
C LYS A 160 -16.53 11.89 9.42
N LEU A 161 -15.79 11.00 10.08
CA LEU A 161 -14.72 11.36 11.01
C LEU A 161 -13.55 12.04 10.29
N LEU A 162 -13.16 11.56 9.11
CA LEU A 162 -12.10 12.15 8.30
C LEU A 162 -12.43 13.60 7.96
N ARG A 163 -13.64 13.86 7.44
CA ARG A 163 -14.09 15.23 7.12
C ARG A 163 -14.22 16.13 8.35
N LYS A 164 -14.64 15.57 9.50
CA LYS A 164 -14.75 16.31 10.76
C LYS A 164 -13.38 16.76 11.29
N TYR A 165 -12.38 15.88 11.28
CA TYR A 165 -11.08 16.15 11.88
C TYR A 165 -10.02 16.67 10.90
N ASN A 166 -10.28 16.57 9.59
CA ASN A 166 -9.45 17.18 8.55
C ASN A 166 -10.35 18.03 7.63
N PRO A 167 -10.79 19.21 8.10
CA PRO A 167 -11.62 20.10 7.29
C PRO A 167 -10.97 20.43 5.95
N HIS A 168 -11.79 20.69 4.94
CA HIS A 168 -11.37 20.91 3.54
C HIS A 168 -10.65 19.72 2.88
N SER A 169 -10.65 18.54 3.50
CA SER A 169 -10.26 17.29 2.85
C SER A 169 -11.46 16.64 2.17
N ILE A 170 -11.21 15.88 1.12
CA ILE A 170 -12.24 15.19 0.35
C ILE A 170 -12.24 13.69 0.69
N CYS A 171 -13.43 13.18 0.99
CA CYS A 171 -13.67 11.75 1.11
C CYS A 171 -15.07 11.46 0.57
N LYS A 172 -15.14 10.81 -0.60
CA LYS A 172 -16.38 10.55 -1.32
C LYS A 172 -16.53 9.04 -1.46
N ILE A 173 -17.71 8.53 -1.13
CA ILE A 173 -18.06 7.12 -1.26
C ILE A 173 -19.17 7.02 -2.29
N HIS A 174 -19.01 6.09 -3.23
CA HIS A 174 -20.02 5.75 -4.22
C HIS A 174 -20.59 4.37 -3.92
N TYR A 175 -21.92 4.29 -3.94
CA TYR A 175 -22.70 3.09 -3.71
C TYR A 175 -23.54 2.81 -4.94
N ASP A 176 -23.66 1.53 -5.29
CA ASP A 176 -24.74 1.05 -6.12
C ASP A 176 -25.99 0.85 -5.25
N ARG A 177 -27.05 1.56 -5.60
CA ARG A 177 -28.35 1.44 -4.93
C ARG A 177 -29.46 1.68 -5.95
N PRO A 178 -29.90 0.64 -6.68
CA PRO A 178 -30.90 0.78 -7.73
C PRO A 178 -32.25 1.29 -7.21
N THR A 179 -32.62 0.92 -5.97
CA THR A 179 -33.85 1.39 -5.31
C THR A 179 -33.61 1.62 -3.82
N LEU A 180 -34.47 2.42 -3.18
CA LEU A 180 -34.40 2.66 -1.74
C LEU A 180 -34.68 1.38 -0.90
N LEU A 181 -35.23 0.33 -1.49
CA LEU A 181 -35.50 -0.95 -0.83
C LEU A 181 -34.29 -1.89 -0.82
N VAL A 182 -33.29 -1.65 -1.67
CA VAL A 182 -32.07 -2.47 -1.74
C VAL A 182 -30.99 -1.85 -0.85
N GLU A 183 -30.29 -2.71 -0.11
CA GLU A 183 -29.13 -2.29 0.68
C GLU A 183 -28.03 -1.74 -0.23
N PRO A 184 -27.42 -0.58 0.09
CA PRO A 184 -26.41 0.03 -0.74
C PRO A 184 -25.16 -0.85 -0.80
N ARG A 185 -24.77 -1.24 -2.01
CA ARG A 185 -23.53 -1.97 -2.26
C ARG A 185 -22.40 -0.99 -2.49
N PHE A 186 -21.31 -1.14 -1.74
CA PHE A 186 -20.11 -0.33 -1.94
C PHE A 186 -19.52 -0.54 -3.35
N LEU A 187 -19.18 0.55 -4.03
CA LEU A 187 -18.42 0.52 -5.28
C LEU A 187 -17.04 1.16 -5.10
N ARG A 188 -17.02 2.44 -4.74
CA ARG A 188 -15.79 3.25 -4.81
C ARG A 188 -15.64 4.17 -3.59
N ILE A 189 -14.40 4.44 -3.19
CA ILE A 189 -14.06 5.50 -2.24
C ILE A 189 -12.87 6.30 -2.76
N PHE A 190 -12.99 7.62 -2.79
CA PHE A 190 -11.92 8.55 -3.16
C PHE A 190 -11.51 9.35 -1.93
N ILE A 191 -10.21 9.49 -1.70
CA ILE A 191 -9.67 10.24 -0.57
C ILE A 191 -8.48 11.10 -1.02
N SER A 192 -8.53 12.37 -0.65
CA SER A 192 -7.37 13.27 -0.61
C SER A 192 -7.52 14.26 0.53
N PHE A 193 -6.41 14.85 0.99
CA PHE A 193 -6.42 15.78 2.11
C PHE A 193 -5.97 17.18 1.68
N LYS A 194 -6.43 18.19 2.44
CA LYS A 194 -6.11 19.59 2.17
C LYS A 194 -4.60 19.86 2.14
N ALA A 195 -3.82 19.16 2.96
CA ALA A 195 -2.37 19.26 2.96
C ALA A 195 -1.75 18.82 1.62
N GLN A 196 -2.24 17.72 1.03
CA GLN A 196 -1.80 17.24 -0.28
C GLN A 196 -2.19 18.21 -1.39
N ARG A 197 -3.40 18.77 -1.34
CA ARG A 197 -3.83 19.82 -2.28
C ARG A 197 -2.90 21.02 -2.26
N SER A 198 -2.67 21.58 -1.08
CA SER A 198 -1.86 22.79 -0.93
C SER A 198 -0.41 22.51 -1.35
N GLY A 199 0.18 21.39 -0.89
CA GLY A 199 1.54 21.00 -1.28
C GLY A 199 1.70 20.70 -2.78
N PHE A 200 0.65 20.19 -3.44
CA PHE A 200 0.67 19.99 -4.90
C PHE A 200 0.68 21.33 -5.64
N ILE A 201 -0.29 22.21 -5.33
CA ILE A 201 -0.47 23.49 -6.03
C ILE A 201 0.72 24.43 -5.79
N GLU A 202 1.24 24.49 -4.56
CA GLU A 202 2.23 25.50 -4.18
C GLU A 202 3.68 25.06 -4.40
N GLY A 203 3.96 23.75 -4.42
CA GLY A 203 5.35 23.26 -4.32
C GLY A 203 5.72 22.05 -5.18
N CYS A 204 4.77 21.44 -5.89
CA CYS A 204 5.05 20.32 -6.79
C CYS A 204 5.09 20.77 -8.24
N ARG A 205 5.74 19.95 -9.07
CA ARG A 205 5.66 20.15 -10.52
C ARG A 205 4.23 19.86 -10.97
N PRO A 206 3.68 20.56 -11.97
CA PRO A 206 2.35 20.27 -12.52
C PRO A 206 2.37 19.01 -13.42
N PHE A 207 2.99 17.96 -12.93
CA PHE A 207 3.15 16.65 -13.55
C PHE A 207 2.60 15.59 -12.59
N VAL A 208 1.62 14.80 -13.03
CA VAL A 208 0.97 13.80 -12.18
C VAL A 208 1.00 12.45 -12.88
N GLY A 209 1.59 11.44 -12.23
CA GLY A 209 1.49 10.05 -12.62
C GLY A 209 0.25 9.40 -12.02
N PHE A 210 -0.45 8.63 -12.83
CA PHE A 210 -1.59 7.81 -12.42
C PHE A 210 -1.25 6.34 -12.62
N ASP A 211 -1.78 5.50 -11.73
CA ASP A 211 -1.56 4.06 -11.78
C ASP A 211 -2.61 3.31 -10.96
N GLY A 212 -3.03 2.17 -11.48
CA GLY A 212 -3.92 1.21 -10.84
C GLY A 212 -3.15 -0.03 -10.41
N CYS A 213 -3.41 -0.52 -9.19
CA CYS A 213 -2.84 -1.79 -8.76
C CYS A 213 -3.88 -2.69 -8.08
N PHE A 214 -3.87 -3.99 -8.42
CA PHE A 214 -4.82 -4.95 -7.86
C PHE A 214 -4.71 -5.10 -6.34
N LEU A 215 -5.83 -5.11 -5.65
CA LEU A 215 -5.84 -5.48 -4.24
C LEU A 215 -5.61 -6.98 -4.08
N LYS A 216 -4.91 -7.37 -3.02
CA LYS A 216 -4.56 -8.76 -2.68
C LYS A 216 -5.49 -9.35 -1.61
N GLY A 217 -6.50 -8.58 -1.19
CA GLY A 217 -7.46 -8.98 -0.17
C GLY A 217 -8.55 -9.89 -0.73
N LEU A 218 -9.40 -10.41 0.17
CA LEU A 218 -10.44 -11.41 -0.14
C LEU A 218 -11.39 -10.97 -1.27
N PHE A 219 -11.75 -9.69 -1.32
CA PHE A 219 -12.74 -9.16 -2.25
C PHE A 219 -12.15 -8.60 -3.55
N GLY A 220 -10.83 -8.70 -3.75
CA GLY A 220 -10.16 -8.12 -4.91
C GLY A 220 -10.37 -6.60 -4.99
N GLY A 221 -10.55 -6.10 -6.21
CA GLY A 221 -10.64 -4.69 -6.53
C GLY A 221 -9.31 -4.07 -6.95
N VAL A 222 -9.33 -2.76 -7.18
CA VAL A 222 -8.17 -1.98 -7.61
C VAL A 222 -7.97 -0.79 -6.69
N LEU A 223 -6.71 -0.47 -6.43
CA LEU A 223 -6.31 0.79 -5.81
C LEU A 223 -5.76 1.70 -6.89
N LEU A 224 -6.51 2.76 -7.18
CA LEU A 224 -6.10 3.83 -8.09
C LEU A 224 -5.35 4.90 -7.31
N THR A 225 -4.28 5.41 -7.88
CA THR A 225 -3.38 6.33 -7.18
C THR A 225 -2.95 7.46 -8.09
N SER A 226 -2.77 8.64 -7.51
CA SER A 226 -2.18 9.81 -8.17
C SER A 226 -0.99 10.30 -7.38
N VAL A 227 0.11 10.53 -8.09
CA VAL A 227 1.42 10.79 -7.49
C VAL A 227 2.15 11.83 -8.33
N THR A 228 2.77 12.81 -7.70
CA THR A 228 3.59 13.83 -8.37
C THR A 228 5.03 13.81 -7.84
N LEU A 229 5.83 14.73 -8.33
CA LEU A 229 7.19 15.01 -7.88
C LEU A 229 7.23 16.43 -7.32
N ASP A 230 7.78 16.56 -6.11
CA ASP A 230 8.08 17.85 -5.53
C ASP A 230 9.28 18.53 -6.21
N ALA A 231 9.57 19.77 -5.81
CA ALA A 231 10.75 20.52 -6.24
C ALA A 231 12.11 19.83 -5.96
N ASN A 232 12.15 18.82 -5.09
CA ASN A 232 13.34 17.99 -4.80
C ASN A 232 13.33 16.67 -5.59
N ASN A 233 12.52 16.55 -6.65
CA ASN A 233 12.30 15.33 -7.43
C ASN A 233 12.03 14.09 -6.54
N SER A 234 11.23 14.27 -5.49
CA SER A 234 10.82 13.19 -4.59
C SER A 234 9.32 12.95 -4.69
N ILE A 235 8.95 11.67 -4.73
CA ILE A 235 7.58 11.18 -4.85
C ILE A 235 6.67 11.82 -3.80
N PHE A 236 5.64 12.54 -4.25
CA PHE A 236 4.61 13.18 -3.43
C PHE A 236 3.24 12.55 -3.75
N PRO A 237 2.68 11.73 -2.85
CA PRO A 237 1.34 11.17 -3.05
C PRO A 237 0.26 12.25 -2.95
N ILE A 238 -0.69 12.25 -3.88
CA ILE A 238 -1.74 13.28 -3.98
C ILE A 238 -3.08 12.74 -3.48
N ALA A 239 -3.62 11.73 -4.16
CA ALA A 239 -4.91 11.14 -3.88
C ALA A 239 -4.89 9.64 -4.19
N PHE A 240 -5.82 8.91 -3.59
CA PHE A 240 -6.04 7.50 -3.89
C PHE A 240 -7.53 7.17 -3.88
N ALA A 241 -7.89 6.11 -4.60
CA ALA A 241 -9.22 5.55 -4.57
C ALA A 241 -9.18 4.02 -4.53
N VAL A 242 -10.13 3.42 -3.82
CA VAL A 242 -10.40 1.98 -3.93
C VAL A 242 -11.65 1.82 -4.77
N ALA A 243 -11.59 0.95 -5.77
CA ALA A 243 -12.68 0.68 -6.70
C ALA A 243 -12.78 -0.81 -7.05
N GLU A 244 -13.90 -1.19 -7.64
CA GLU A 244 -14.22 -2.56 -8.03
C GLU A 244 -13.39 -3.06 -9.22
N VAL A 245 -13.18 -2.22 -10.23
CA VAL A 245 -12.44 -2.58 -11.45
C VAL A 245 -11.78 -1.35 -12.06
N GLU A 246 -10.66 -1.59 -12.75
CA GLU A 246 -9.97 -0.60 -13.54
C GLU A 246 -10.55 -0.55 -14.96
N ASN A 247 -11.37 0.48 -15.23
CA ASN A 247 -11.96 0.74 -16.53
C ASN A 247 -12.14 2.26 -16.73
N LYS A 248 -12.66 2.66 -17.90
CA LYS A 248 -12.91 4.07 -18.23
C LYS A 248 -13.83 4.74 -17.19
N GLU A 249 -14.93 4.11 -16.80
CA GLU A 249 -15.93 4.69 -15.89
C GLU A 249 -15.34 4.98 -14.50
N THR A 250 -14.59 4.03 -13.94
CA THR A 250 -13.89 4.20 -12.67
C THR A 250 -12.85 5.31 -12.75
N TRP A 251 -12.09 5.38 -13.85
CA TRP A 251 -11.13 6.47 -14.07
C TRP A 251 -11.81 7.82 -14.24
N SER A 252 -12.91 7.91 -15.00
CA SER A 252 -13.68 9.16 -15.14
C SER A 252 -14.22 9.63 -13.78
N TRP A 253 -14.70 8.70 -12.95
CA TRP A 253 -15.13 8.98 -11.58
C TRP A 253 -13.96 9.49 -10.71
N PHE A 254 -12.77 8.90 -10.85
CA PHE A 254 -11.56 9.38 -10.18
C PHE A 254 -11.20 10.80 -10.62
N PHE A 255 -11.16 11.05 -11.94
CA PHE A 255 -10.80 12.34 -12.50
C PHE A 255 -11.80 13.43 -12.18
N HIS A 256 -13.10 13.11 -12.08
CA HIS A 256 -14.12 14.05 -11.66
C HIS A 256 -13.81 14.61 -10.26
N TYR A 257 -13.52 13.74 -9.28
CA TYR A 257 -13.17 14.19 -7.94
C TYR A 257 -11.76 14.77 -7.84
N PHE A 258 -10.85 14.36 -8.72
CA PHE A 258 -9.54 15.00 -8.86
C PHE A 258 -9.70 16.46 -9.31
N GLU A 259 -10.48 16.71 -10.36
CA GLU A 259 -10.76 18.06 -10.86
C GLU A 259 -11.53 18.89 -9.83
N GLU A 260 -12.62 18.36 -9.24
CA GLU A 260 -13.40 19.04 -8.18
C GLU A 260 -12.48 19.51 -7.05
N PHE A 261 -11.49 18.71 -6.68
CA PHE A 261 -10.66 18.98 -5.50
C PHE A 261 -9.42 19.82 -5.78
N PHE A 262 -8.70 19.55 -6.87
CA PHE A 262 -7.44 20.21 -7.19
C PHE A 262 -7.57 21.36 -8.19
N GLY A 263 -8.64 21.37 -8.98
CA GLY A 263 -8.93 22.41 -9.94
C GLY A 263 -9.55 23.68 -9.34
N PRO A 264 -9.94 24.63 -10.21
CA PRO A 264 -9.70 24.64 -11.66
C PRO A 264 -8.21 24.81 -11.99
N PHE A 265 -7.75 24.20 -13.09
CA PHE A 265 -6.35 24.26 -13.53
C PHE A 265 -6.07 25.35 -14.58
N GLY A 266 -7.10 26.02 -15.09
CA GLY A 266 -7.04 27.00 -16.19
C GLY A 266 -5.97 28.09 -16.00
N ASP A 267 -5.86 28.61 -14.77
CA ASP A 267 -4.95 29.72 -14.47
C ASP A 267 -3.59 29.26 -13.90
N ASN A 268 -3.42 27.96 -13.64
CA ASN A 268 -2.29 27.41 -12.86
C ASN A 268 -1.13 26.89 -13.74
N GLY A 269 -1.08 27.28 -15.02
CA GLY A 269 -0.04 26.88 -15.96
C GLY A 269 -0.23 25.46 -16.55
N PRO A 270 0.77 24.95 -17.29
CA PRO A 270 0.62 23.69 -18.04
C PRO A 270 0.54 22.49 -17.09
N LEU A 271 -0.47 21.64 -17.27
CA LEU A 271 -0.65 20.38 -16.54
C LEU A 271 -0.34 19.18 -17.45
N THR A 272 0.37 18.20 -16.91
CA THR A 272 0.68 16.96 -17.62
C THR A 272 0.35 15.73 -16.81
N PHE A 273 -0.35 14.79 -17.43
CA PHE A 273 -0.69 13.49 -16.87
C PHE A 273 0.16 12.38 -17.51
N MET A 274 0.86 11.61 -16.68
CA MET A 274 1.63 10.44 -17.10
C MET A 274 0.80 9.18 -16.89
N SER A 275 0.69 8.40 -17.96
CA SER A 275 -0.05 7.15 -18.04
C SER A 275 0.83 6.05 -18.62
N ASP A 276 0.58 4.81 -18.20
CA ASP A 276 1.16 3.60 -18.75
C ASP A 276 0.35 3.00 -19.91
N ARG A 277 -0.66 3.72 -20.41
CA ARG A 277 -1.60 3.33 -21.48
C ARG A 277 -2.52 2.15 -21.09
N GLN A 278 -2.81 1.97 -19.81
CA GLN A 278 -3.86 1.05 -19.37
C GLN A 278 -5.25 1.42 -19.93
N LYS A 279 -6.11 0.41 -20.10
CA LYS A 279 -7.41 0.54 -20.77
C LYS A 279 -8.32 1.53 -20.03
N GLY A 280 -8.72 2.60 -20.72
CA GLY A 280 -9.72 3.57 -20.24
C GLY A 280 -9.16 4.79 -19.50
N LEU A 281 -7.90 4.76 -19.03
CA LEU A 281 -7.29 5.87 -18.29
C LEU A 281 -7.15 7.12 -19.16
N ASN A 282 -6.56 6.99 -20.36
CA ASN A 282 -6.33 8.13 -21.25
C ASN A 282 -7.64 8.78 -21.70
N VAL A 283 -8.57 7.95 -22.17
CA VAL A 283 -9.89 8.40 -22.62
C VAL A 283 -10.63 9.13 -21.49
N ALA A 284 -10.49 8.65 -20.25
CA ALA A 284 -11.15 9.27 -19.11
C ALA A 284 -10.62 10.66 -18.77
N TYR A 285 -9.29 10.89 -18.74
CA TYR A 285 -8.78 12.23 -18.44
C TYR A 285 -8.92 13.18 -19.63
N GLU A 286 -8.84 12.69 -20.87
CA GLU A 286 -9.02 13.52 -22.07
C GLU A 286 -10.43 14.11 -22.12
N GLU A 287 -11.43 13.37 -21.62
CA GLU A 287 -12.81 13.84 -21.49
C GLU A 287 -13.04 14.75 -20.27
N VAL A 288 -12.52 14.37 -19.09
CA VAL A 288 -12.82 15.06 -17.84
C VAL A 288 -11.91 16.26 -17.59
N VAL A 289 -10.63 16.19 -17.99
CA VAL A 289 -9.63 17.24 -17.76
C VAL A 289 -8.93 17.58 -19.08
N PRO A 290 -9.63 18.16 -20.07
CA PRO A 290 -9.12 18.34 -21.43
C PRO A 290 -7.91 19.30 -21.51
N ILE A 291 -7.71 20.15 -20.49
CA ILE A 291 -6.54 21.04 -20.40
C ILE A 291 -5.24 20.29 -20.09
N ALA A 292 -5.32 19.06 -19.56
CA ALA A 292 -4.15 18.27 -19.21
C ALA A 292 -3.55 17.61 -20.45
N SER A 293 -2.26 17.84 -20.67
CA SER A 293 -1.50 17.15 -21.72
C SER A 293 -1.16 15.71 -21.30
N GLY A 294 -1.31 14.76 -22.22
CA GLY A 294 -0.95 13.36 -21.97
C GLY A 294 0.52 13.06 -22.23
N ARG A 295 1.17 12.34 -21.32
CA ARG A 295 2.44 11.64 -21.56
C ARG A 295 2.30 10.14 -21.37
N HIS A 296 2.96 9.38 -22.22
CA HIS A 296 3.01 7.94 -22.15
C HIS A 296 4.35 7.49 -21.59
N CYS A 297 4.31 6.52 -20.69
CA CYS A 297 5.52 5.95 -20.10
C CYS A 297 6.36 5.27 -21.18
N CYS A 298 7.56 5.81 -21.47
CA CYS A 298 8.47 5.26 -22.47
C CYS A 298 8.87 3.82 -22.14
N ARG A 299 8.98 3.45 -20.86
CA ARG A 299 9.26 2.07 -20.46
C ARG A 299 8.17 1.12 -20.94
N HIS A 300 6.90 1.50 -20.82
CA HIS A 300 5.78 0.69 -21.29
C HIS A 300 5.70 0.65 -22.81
N ILE A 301 5.97 1.77 -23.49
CA ILE A 301 6.11 1.78 -24.96
C ILE A 301 7.21 0.79 -25.39
N CYS A 302 8.39 0.85 -24.78
CA CYS A 302 9.49 -0.06 -25.09
C CYS A 302 9.15 -1.53 -24.80
N ASN A 303 8.49 -1.82 -23.66
CA ASN A 303 8.11 -3.20 -23.32
C ASN A 303 7.07 -3.76 -24.30
N ASN A 304 6.04 -2.97 -24.64
CA ASN A 304 5.03 -3.36 -25.62
C ASN A 304 5.64 -3.55 -27.02
N PHE A 305 6.53 -2.64 -27.41
CA PHE A 305 7.27 -2.73 -28.67
C PHE A 305 8.13 -4.00 -28.72
N LYS A 306 8.90 -4.31 -27.66
CA LYS A 306 9.72 -5.53 -27.60
C LYS A 306 8.91 -6.81 -27.61
N ALA A 307 7.73 -6.81 -26.99
CA ALA A 307 6.83 -7.95 -27.01
C ALA A 307 6.29 -8.24 -28.42
N GLN A 308 6.06 -7.20 -29.22
CA GLN A 308 5.54 -7.32 -30.59
C GLN A 308 6.64 -7.46 -31.65
N PHE A 309 7.80 -6.84 -31.42
CA PHE A 309 8.93 -6.76 -32.33
C PHE A 309 10.24 -7.10 -31.58
N PRO A 310 10.49 -8.38 -31.26
CA PRO A 310 11.71 -8.79 -30.58
C PRO A 310 12.94 -8.54 -31.46
N GLY A 311 14.06 -8.15 -30.86
CA GLY A 311 15.35 -7.99 -31.55
C GLY A 311 15.68 -6.57 -32.07
N HIS A 312 14.77 -5.61 -31.96
CA HIS A 312 15.01 -4.23 -32.38
C HIS A 312 15.30 -3.31 -31.18
N ASN A 313 16.50 -2.71 -31.11
CA ASN A 313 16.91 -1.78 -30.05
C ASN A 313 17.50 -0.45 -30.60
N GLU A 314 17.30 -0.15 -31.88
CA GLU A 314 17.95 0.96 -32.59
C GLU A 314 17.13 2.27 -32.54
N ALA A 315 17.68 3.36 -33.08
CA ALA A 315 16.98 4.64 -33.22
C ALA A 315 15.87 4.58 -34.28
N MET A 316 14.85 5.45 -34.20
CA MET A 316 13.67 5.44 -35.09
C MET A 316 13.99 5.43 -36.60
N ALA A 317 15.04 6.13 -37.03
CA ALA A 317 15.47 6.14 -38.43
C ALA A 317 16.02 4.78 -38.86
N SER A 318 16.87 4.17 -38.03
CA SER A 318 17.37 2.81 -38.22
C SER A 318 16.25 1.78 -38.13
N ILE A 319 15.25 1.96 -37.25
CA ILE A 319 14.07 1.09 -37.21
C ILE A 319 13.28 1.19 -38.52
N LYS A 320 13.16 2.37 -39.13
CA LYS A 320 12.47 2.52 -40.42
C LYS A 320 13.16 1.75 -41.54
N GLU A 321 14.49 1.77 -41.55
CA GLU A 321 15.31 1.05 -42.53
C GLU A 321 15.29 -0.48 -42.29
N LEU A 322 15.28 -0.91 -41.02
CA LEU A 322 15.28 -2.33 -40.65
C LEU A 322 13.89 -2.98 -40.71
N ASN A 323 12.85 -2.25 -40.30
CA ASN A 323 11.48 -2.76 -40.18
C ASN A 323 10.43 -1.63 -40.23
N ILE A 324 9.83 -1.45 -41.41
CA ILE A 324 8.83 -0.40 -41.65
C ILE A 324 7.56 -0.56 -40.79
N GLU A 325 7.18 -1.80 -40.44
CA GLU A 325 6.00 -2.06 -39.61
C GLU A 325 6.23 -1.64 -38.15
N ALA A 326 7.43 -1.93 -37.64
CA ALA A 326 7.88 -1.48 -36.34
C ALA A 326 7.93 0.07 -36.25
N TRP A 327 8.40 0.72 -37.32
CA TRP A 327 8.36 2.19 -37.41
C TRP A 327 6.92 2.72 -37.44
N LYS A 328 6.04 2.15 -38.28
CA LYS A 328 4.61 2.54 -38.33
C LYS A 328 3.91 2.35 -36.97
N TYR A 329 4.27 1.32 -36.21
CA TYR A 329 3.74 1.12 -34.86
C TYR A 329 4.07 2.28 -33.93
N LEU A 330 5.33 2.73 -33.93
CA LEU A 330 5.78 3.84 -33.09
C LEU A 330 5.27 5.19 -33.59
N ASP A 331 5.17 5.39 -34.91
CA ASP A 331 4.67 6.62 -35.52
C ASP A 331 3.17 6.86 -35.26
N LYS A 332 2.38 5.78 -35.06
CA LYS A 332 0.98 5.87 -34.60
C LYS A 332 0.84 6.52 -33.21
N ILE A 333 1.89 6.50 -32.39
CA ILE A 333 1.85 7.12 -31.06
C ILE A 333 2.19 8.60 -31.22
N SER A 334 1.23 9.46 -30.89
CA SER A 334 1.35 10.92 -31.00
C SER A 334 2.68 11.45 -30.42
N LYS A 335 3.46 12.18 -31.23
CA LYS A 335 4.83 12.59 -30.86
C LYS A 335 4.91 13.37 -29.54
N PRO A 336 4.03 14.36 -29.26
CA PRO A 336 4.01 15.10 -27.99
C PRO A 336 3.88 14.24 -26.72
N THR A 337 3.38 13.00 -26.84
CA THR A 337 3.13 12.15 -25.66
C THR A 337 4.36 11.37 -25.21
N TRP A 338 5.38 11.19 -26.06
CA TRP A 338 6.54 10.36 -25.71
C TRP A 338 7.89 10.82 -26.28
N TYR A 339 7.91 11.70 -27.29
CA TYR A 339 9.16 12.30 -27.75
C TYR A 339 9.55 13.45 -26.82
N ARG A 340 10.67 13.28 -26.11
CA ARG A 340 11.13 14.28 -25.15
C ARG A 340 11.30 15.68 -25.75
N TYR A 341 11.74 15.79 -27.01
CA TYR A 341 11.99 17.08 -27.67
C TYR A 341 10.72 17.90 -27.94
N THR A 342 9.55 17.26 -28.00
CA THR A 342 8.25 17.92 -28.26
C THR A 342 7.50 18.27 -26.97
N PHE A 343 8.08 17.96 -25.81
CA PHE A 343 7.44 18.24 -24.53
C PHE A 343 7.29 19.73 -24.29
N ASN A 344 6.14 20.12 -23.72
CA ASN A 344 5.87 21.49 -23.31
C ASN A 344 6.99 21.99 -22.38
N THR A 345 7.70 23.03 -22.82
CA THR A 345 8.84 23.61 -22.11
C THR A 345 8.41 24.46 -20.91
N GLY A 346 7.15 24.87 -20.80
CA GLY A 346 6.59 25.54 -19.63
C GLY A 346 6.48 24.63 -18.40
N LEU A 347 6.37 23.30 -18.59
CA LEU A 347 6.26 22.32 -17.51
C LEU A 347 7.55 22.16 -16.69
N LYS A 348 8.70 22.46 -17.32
CA LYS A 348 10.05 22.27 -16.74
C LYS A 348 10.23 20.86 -16.17
N CYS A 349 9.76 19.83 -16.86
CA CYS A 349 9.83 18.45 -16.41
C CYS A 349 10.16 17.52 -17.56
N ASP A 350 11.28 16.80 -17.42
CA ASP A 350 11.83 15.89 -18.41
C ASP A 350 11.50 14.40 -18.15
N HIS A 351 10.61 14.12 -17.19
CA HIS A 351 10.25 12.76 -16.84
C HIS A 351 9.50 12.07 -18.00
N VAL A 352 9.98 10.86 -18.33
CA VAL A 352 9.50 10.00 -19.42
C VAL A 352 9.00 8.64 -18.92
N THR A 353 9.08 8.36 -17.62
CA THR A 353 8.64 7.08 -17.05
C THR A 353 7.66 7.27 -15.89
N ASN A 354 6.85 6.24 -15.64
CA ASN A 354 5.92 6.17 -14.52
C ASN A 354 6.57 5.58 -13.24
N ASN A 355 7.91 5.62 -13.12
CA ASN A 355 8.62 5.03 -11.97
C ASN A 355 8.13 5.57 -10.61
N CYS A 356 7.57 6.79 -10.59
CA CYS A 356 7.06 7.40 -9.37
C CYS A 356 5.83 6.66 -8.81
N THR A 357 4.94 6.14 -9.68
CA THR A 357 3.78 5.35 -9.27
C THR A 357 4.18 3.90 -8.97
N GLU A 358 5.10 3.31 -9.75
CA GLU A 358 5.63 1.97 -9.49
C GLU A 358 6.31 1.89 -8.10
N SER A 359 7.12 2.90 -7.79
CA SER A 359 7.76 3.05 -6.48
C SER A 359 6.74 3.28 -5.36
N PHE A 360 5.66 4.01 -5.64
CA PHE A 360 4.56 4.18 -4.71
C PHE A 360 3.84 2.86 -4.43
N ASN A 361 3.52 2.10 -5.47
CA ASN A 361 2.87 0.79 -5.41
C ASN A 361 3.70 -0.22 -4.60
N ALA A 362 5.02 -0.20 -4.75
CA ALA A 362 5.92 -0.99 -3.90
C ALA A 362 5.84 -0.56 -2.43
N TRP A 363 5.84 0.75 -2.16
CA TRP A 363 5.80 1.32 -0.80
C TRP A 363 4.54 0.97 -0.01
N ILE A 364 3.42 0.73 -0.69
CA ILE A 364 2.14 0.37 -0.08
C ILE A 364 1.82 -1.13 -0.16
N GLY A 365 2.74 -1.96 -0.67
CA GLY A 365 2.50 -3.37 -1.00
C GLY A 365 1.92 -4.20 0.15
N GLU A 366 2.34 -3.92 1.39
CA GLU A 366 1.86 -4.61 2.61
C GLU A 366 0.39 -4.31 2.96
N LEU A 367 -0.13 -3.16 2.51
CA LEU A 367 -1.51 -2.73 2.81
C LEU A 367 -2.52 -3.34 1.84
N ARG A 368 -2.08 -3.71 0.62
CA ARG A 368 -2.97 -4.19 -0.46
C ARG A 368 -3.77 -5.45 -0.11
N GLY A 369 -3.32 -6.22 0.88
CA GLY A 369 -4.03 -7.42 1.36
C GLY A 369 -4.92 -7.20 2.58
N LYS A 370 -4.94 -6.00 3.16
CA LYS A 370 -5.64 -5.70 4.41
C LYS A 370 -7.14 -5.45 4.19
N PRO A 371 -7.98 -5.58 5.24
CA PRO A 371 -9.37 -5.10 5.21
C PRO A 371 -9.45 -3.63 4.74
N ILE A 372 -10.52 -3.24 4.05
CA ILE A 372 -10.58 -1.94 3.35
C ILE A 372 -10.36 -0.76 4.30
N LEU A 373 -10.92 -0.82 5.52
CA LEU A 373 -10.72 0.22 6.53
C LEU A 373 -9.24 0.35 6.94
N THR A 374 -8.59 -0.79 7.16
CA THR A 374 -7.16 -0.88 7.51
C THR A 374 -6.28 -0.42 6.36
N LEU A 375 -6.67 -0.70 5.11
CA LEU A 375 -6.01 -0.20 3.91
C LEU A 375 -6.09 1.34 3.83
N VAL A 376 -7.29 1.92 3.91
CA VAL A 376 -7.47 3.38 3.75
C VAL A 376 -6.88 4.17 4.92
N ASP A 377 -7.00 3.68 6.16
CA ASP A 377 -6.36 4.31 7.32
C ASP A 377 -4.84 4.11 7.31
N GLY A 378 -4.37 2.95 6.83
CA GLY A 378 -2.95 2.68 6.60
C GLY A 378 -2.33 3.64 5.59
N LEU A 379 -3.04 3.93 4.49
CA LEU A 379 -2.62 4.94 3.50
C LEU A 379 -2.60 6.34 4.10
N ARG A 380 -3.63 6.74 4.85
CA ARG A 380 -3.65 8.01 5.60
C ARG A 380 -2.43 8.11 6.54
N ASN A 381 -2.14 7.08 7.32
CA ASN A 381 -0.99 7.04 8.25
C ASN A 381 0.34 7.15 7.50
N LYS A 382 0.51 6.40 6.40
CA LYS A 382 1.69 6.50 5.53
C LYS A 382 1.86 7.91 4.96
N PHE A 383 0.79 8.55 4.51
CA PHE A 383 0.82 9.91 3.99
C PHE A 383 1.23 10.90 5.08
N MET A 384 0.61 10.81 6.25
CA MET A 384 0.93 11.64 7.42
C MET A 384 2.40 11.54 7.82
N LYS A 385 2.94 10.32 7.99
CA LYS A 385 4.36 10.09 8.31
C LYS A 385 5.28 10.67 7.25
N LYS A 386 4.91 10.54 5.96
CA LYS A 386 5.71 11.06 4.85
C LYS A 386 5.72 12.59 4.84
N MET A 387 4.59 13.23 5.06
CA MET A 387 4.48 14.69 5.15
C MET A 387 5.24 15.23 6.36
N HIS A 388 5.13 14.59 7.53
CA HIS A 388 5.88 15.00 8.72
C HIS A 388 7.41 14.94 8.50
N LYS A 389 7.92 13.83 7.93
CA LYS A 389 9.35 13.73 7.58
C LYS A 389 9.81 14.80 6.59
N ARG A 390 8.93 15.20 5.66
CA ARG A 390 9.21 16.27 4.69
C ARG A 390 9.24 17.63 5.38
N TYR A 391 8.28 17.90 6.25
CA TYR A 391 8.22 19.11 7.05
C TYR A 391 9.50 19.29 7.89
N GLN A 392 9.93 18.24 8.61
CA GLN A 392 11.18 18.27 9.38
C GLN A 392 12.38 18.60 8.50
N LYS A 393 12.50 17.97 7.32
CA LYS A 393 13.57 18.28 6.35
C LYS A 393 13.48 19.71 5.82
N GLY A 394 12.27 20.23 5.60
CA GLY A 394 12.05 21.60 5.17
C GLY A 394 12.48 22.62 6.23
N CYS A 395 12.21 22.36 7.51
CA CYS A 395 12.63 23.24 8.61
C CYS A 395 14.16 23.32 8.76
N MET A 396 14.88 22.27 8.37
CA MET A 396 16.35 22.24 8.40
C MET A 396 16.99 22.76 7.11
N LEU A 397 16.19 23.17 6.12
CA LEU A 397 16.71 23.60 4.82
C LEU A 397 17.22 25.04 4.94
N THR A 398 18.54 25.22 4.81
CA THR A 398 19.20 26.53 4.85
C THR A 398 19.42 27.13 3.45
N THR A 399 19.27 26.31 2.40
CA THR A 399 19.53 26.69 1.02
C THR A 399 18.25 26.91 0.24
N THR A 400 18.25 27.88 -0.67
CA THR A 400 17.13 28.14 -1.60
C THR A 400 16.88 26.96 -2.55
N VAL A 401 17.95 26.21 -2.89
CA VAL A 401 17.89 25.04 -3.77
C VAL A 401 17.85 23.76 -2.94
N THR A 402 16.99 22.82 -3.33
CA THR A 402 16.83 21.55 -2.61
C THR A 402 18.04 20.62 -2.78
N PRO A 403 18.37 19.76 -1.80
CA PRO A 403 19.62 19.00 -1.81
C PRO A 403 19.82 18.09 -3.03
N LYS A 404 18.77 17.44 -3.54
CA LYS A 404 18.90 16.61 -4.76
C LYS A 404 19.10 17.47 -6.00
N MET A 405 18.54 18.68 -6.03
CA MET A 405 18.76 19.59 -7.15
C MET A 405 20.19 20.13 -7.13
N VAL A 406 20.74 20.48 -5.95
CA VAL A 406 22.17 20.81 -5.80
C VAL A 406 23.06 19.69 -6.34
N GLY A 407 22.84 18.45 -5.90
CA GLY A 407 23.61 17.30 -6.41
C GLY A 407 23.39 17.01 -7.91
N LYS A 408 22.26 17.42 -8.50
CA LYS A 408 22.04 17.35 -9.95
C LYS A 408 22.84 18.44 -10.67
N LEU A 409 22.81 19.68 -10.18
CA LEU A 409 23.56 20.81 -10.73
C LEU A 409 25.07 20.57 -10.67
N GLN A 410 25.59 20.05 -9.56
CA GLN A 410 27.01 19.69 -9.43
C GLN A 410 27.44 18.66 -10.48
N ARG A 411 26.64 17.61 -10.71
CA ARG A 411 26.93 16.62 -11.76
C ARG A 411 26.88 17.24 -13.16
N ILE A 412 25.97 18.17 -13.40
CA ILE A 412 25.88 18.88 -14.68
C ILE A 412 27.13 19.75 -14.89
N GLY A 413 27.58 20.49 -13.88
CA GLY A 413 28.82 21.27 -13.94
C GLY A 413 30.08 20.41 -14.06
N GLN A 414 30.09 19.19 -13.52
CA GLN A 414 31.19 18.25 -13.78
C GLN A 414 31.17 17.77 -15.23
N ALA A 415 29.99 17.44 -15.78
CA ALA A 415 29.84 17.00 -17.17
C ALA A 415 30.13 18.12 -18.18
N SER A 416 29.95 19.39 -17.80
CA SER A 416 30.22 20.54 -18.67
C SER A 416 31.70 20.69 -19.03
N ARG A 417 32.61 20.08 -18.24
CA ARG A 417 34.06 20.04 -18.53
C ARG A 417 34.42 19.26 -19.81
N GLN A 418 33.47 18.50 -20.35
CA GLN A 418 33.64 17.77 -21.62
C GLN A 418 33.29 18.62 -22.84
N CYS A 419 32.84 19.86 -22.64
CA CYS A 419 32.47 20.77 -23.70
C CYS A 419 33.52 21.85 -23.88
N GLU A 420 33.64 22.35 -25.10
CA GLU A 420 34.47 23.50 -25.46
C GLU A 420 33.56 24.72 -25.63
N LEU A 421 34.03 25.89 -25.21
CA LEU A 421 33.25 27.13 -25.23
C LEU A 421 33.91 28.15 -26.13
N THR A 422 33.14 28.71 -27.05
CA THR A 422 33.48 29.89 -27.85
C THR A 422 32.45 30.97 -27.57
N MET A 423 32.92 32.11 -27.05
CA MET A 423 32.04 33.23 -26.73
C MET A 423 31.66 33.99 -28.01
N ALA A 424 30.35 34.16 -28.23
CA ALA A 424 29.83 35.00 -29.32
C ALA A 424 29.39 36.38 -28.81
N SER A 425 28.83 36.45 -27.61
CA SER A 425 28.49 37.70 -26.88
C SER A 425 28.33 37.42 -25.38
N ASP A 426 28.03 38.45 -24.58
CA ASP A 426 27.91 38.38 -23.11
C ASP A 426 26.96 37.28 -22.57
N ASP A 427 25.95 36.88 -23.33
CA ASP A 427 24.98 35.85 -22.96
C ASP A 427 24.84 34.73 -23.99
N VAL A 428 25.58 34.78 -25.12
CA VAL A 428 25.49 33.81 -26.21
C VAL A 428 26.83 33.13 -26.45
N PHE A 429 26.80 31.80 -26.46
CA PHE A 429 27.97 30.95 -26.58
C PHE A 429 27.73 29.84 -27.61
N GLU A 430 28.75 29.55 -28.40
CA GLU A 430 28.83 28.31 -29.16
C GLU A 430 29.56 27.25 -28.32
N MET A 431 28.91 26.11 -28.10
CA MET A 431 29.41 25.03 -27.27
C MET A 431 29.75 23.82 -28.12
N GLY A 432 31.04 23.50 -28.26
CA GLY A 432 31.51 22.26 -28.86
C GLY A 432 31.30 21.08 -27.93
N ASP A 433 30.70 20.00 -28.42
CA ASP A 433 30.48 18.77 -27.66
C ASP A 433 30.59 17.56 -28.59
N MET A 434 31.74 16.89 -28.51
CA MET A 434 32.15 15.83 -29.44
C MET A 434 32.18 16.36 -30.89
N TYR A 435 31.28 15.87 -31.76
CA TYR A 435 31.23 16.18 -33.19
C TYR A 435 30.12 17.18 -33.57
N ARG A 436 29.54 17.87 -32.58
CA ARG A 436 28.45 18.84 -32.80
C ARG A 436 28.69 20.10 -32.00
N SER A 437 28.26 21.24 -32.54
CA SER A 437 28.16 22.48 -31.79
C SER A 437 26.71 22.78 -31.42
N TYR A 438 26.54 23.49 -30.32
CA TYR A 438 25.25 23.90 -29.77
C TYR A 438 25.29 25.38 -29.40
N ILE A 439 24.30 26.15 -29.83
CA ILE A 439 24.16 27.54 -29.41
C ILE A 439 23.44 27.56 -28.06
N VAL A 440 24.03 28.28 -27.10
CA VAL A 440 23.48 28.54 -25.78
C VAL A 440 23.19 30.03 -25.66
N ASN A 441 21.99 30.38 -25.20
CA ASN A 441 21.64 31.74 -24.80
C ASN A 441 21.19 31.73 -23.33
N LEU A 442 22.01 32.33 -22.46
CA LEU A 442 21.78 32.33 -21.01
C LEU A 442 20.63 33.26 -20.60
N ALA A 443 20.51 34.44 -21.24
CA ALA A 443 19.43 35.39 -20.99
C ALA A 443 18.07 34.78 -21.35
N ALA A 444 17.98 34.12 -22.50
CA ALA A 444 16.78 33.42 -22.96
C ALA A 444 16.56 32.05 -22.28
N LYS A 445 17.52 31.58 -21.47
CA LYS A 445 17.55 30.25 -20.86
C LYS A 445 17.32 29.12 -21.88
N SER A 446 17.97 29.22 -23.04
CA SER A 446 17.83 28.29 -24.15
C SER A 446 19.17 27.67 -24.56
N CYS A 447 19.08 26.47 -25.12
CA CYS A 447 20.20 25.73 -25.68
C CYS A 447 19.68 24.84 -26.81
N ASP A 448 20.43 24.71 -27.91
CA ASP A 448 20.00 23.90 -29.08
C ASP A 448 19.78 22.43 -28.75
N CYS A 449 20.43 21.90 -27.71
CA CYS A 449 20.17 20.54 -27.23
C CYS A 449 18.75 20.35 -26.62
N GLY A 450 17.98 21.44 -26.42
CA GLY A 450 16.61 21.45 -25.90
C GLY A 450 16.47 21.13 -24.41
N ALA A 451 17.51 20.59 -23.78
CA ALA A 451 17.45 20.13 -22.39
C ALA A 451 17.27 21.29 -21.40
N PHE A 452 17.84 22.47 -21.66
CA PHE A 452 17.71 23.62 -20.77
C PHE A 452 16.25 24.07 -20.66
N GLN A 453 15.57 24.14 -21.81
CA GLN A 453 14.19 24.58 -21.92
C GLN A 453 13.21 23.56 -21.30
N ILE A 454 13.42 22.27 -21.55
CA ILE A 454 12.53 21.18 -21.10
C ILE A 454 12.70 20.90 -19.61
N LEU A 455 13.93 20.86 -19.10
CA LEU A 455 14.20 20.52 -17.71
C LEU A 455 14.01 21.72 -16.77
N GLY A 456 14.19 22.94 -17.28
CA GLY A 456 14.25 24.15 -16.46
C GLY A 456 15.48 24.24 -15.56
N LEU A 457 16.48 23.40 -15.80
CA LEU A 457 17.81 23.49 -15.22
C LEU A 457 18.81 23.59 -16.36
N PRO A 458 19.96 24.26 -16.16
CA PRO A 458 20.99 24.31 -17.18
C PRO A 458 21.38 22.90 -17.62
N CYS A 459 21.49 22.70 -18.93
CA CYS A 459 22.14 21.51 -19.48
C CYS A 459 23.66 21.64 -19.29
N LYS A 460 24.44 20.60 -19.65
CA LYS A 460 25.91 20.68 -19.51
C LYS A 460 26.50 21.84 -20.33
N HIS A 461 25.95 22.13 -21.51
CA HIS A 461 26.36 23.27 -22.35
C HIS A 461 26.08 24.61 -21.66
N ALA A 462 24.85 24.82 -21.20
CA ALA A 462 24.48 26.03 -20.49
C ALA A 462 25.22 26.20 -19.16
N ALA A 463 25.51 25.11 -18.45
CA ALA A 463 26.29 25.15 -17.23
C ALA A 463 27.73 25.63 -17.48
N LEU A 464 28.35 25.25 -18.59
CA LEU A 464 29.69 25.74 -18.94
C LEU A 464 29.68 27.26 -19.11
N GLY A 465 28.70 27.80 -19.84
CA GLY A 465 28.54 29.24 -20.04
C GLY A 465 28.30 30.00 -18.73
N ILE A 466 27.48 29.42 -17.83
CA ILE A 466 27.21 30.00 -16.50
C ILE A 466 28.45 29.96 -15.60
N ILE A 467 29.31 28.96 -15.72
CA ILE A 467 30.55 28.85 -14.91
C ILE A 467 31.64 29.78 -15.45
N TYR A 468 31.64 30.00 -16.76
CA TYR A 468 32.59 30.90 -17.43
C TYR A 468 32.33 32.37 -17.10
N LYS A 469 31.07 32.78 -17.08
CA LYS A 469 30.61 34.11 -16.67
C LYS A 469 30.70 34.29 -15.16
#